data_AF-X1S298-F1
#
_entry.id   AF-X1S298-F1
#
_cell.length_a   1.000
_cell.length_b   1.000
_cell.length_c   1.000
_cell.angle_alpha   90.00
_cell.angle_beta   90.00
_cell.angle_gamma   90.00
#
_symmetry.space_group_name_H-M   'P 1'
#
loop_
_entity.id
_entity.type
_entity.pdbx_description
1 polymer ?
#
loop_
_entity_poly.entity_id
_entity_poly.type
_entity_poly.pdbx_seq_one_letter_code
_entity_poly.pdbx_strand_id
1 'polypeptide(L)'
;MANPDLQRTYMVAGVLCFVLVGACLVAYIPAMYAGYIWDDDVYVTDNPLLSAPNGLWRIWFTTDAPSQYFPMVYTTFRFEYALWGLEPFGYHLTNIILHVVNALLLWYLLSRLTVPGAWLAAAIFALHPVHTESVAWITQRKNVLSLLFY
;
A
#
# COMPACT_ATOMS: atom_id res chain seq x y z
N MET A 1 20.32 -3.21 33.49
CA MET A 1 19.71 -1.86 33.32
C MET A 1 19.97 -1.41 31.89
N ALA A 2 18.95 -1.01 31.13
CA ALA A 2 19.13 -0.56 29.75
C ALA A 2 19.86 0.80 29.72
N ASN A 3 20.72 1.03 28.72
CA ASN A 3 21.45 2.29 28.54
C ASN A 3 20.46 3.45 28.29
N PRO A 4 20.50 4.54 29.07
CA PRO A 4 19.62 5.70 28.90
C PRO A 4 19.64 6.31 27.48
N ASP A 5 20.78 6.26 26.79
CA ASP A 5 20.93 6.79 25.43
C ASP A 5 20.20 5.93 24.38
N LEU A 6 20.20 4.60 24.58
CA LEU A 6 19.42 3.68 23.76
C LEU A 6 17.93 3.90 23.98
N GLN A 7 17.49 4.09 25.23
CA GLN A 7 16.09 4.39 25.55
C GLN A 7 15.61 5.68 24.89
N ARG A 8 16.41 6.75 24.95
CA ARG A 8 16.11 8.02 24.28
C ARG A 8 15.99 7.86 22.77
N THR A 9 16.90 7.11 22.15
CA THR A 9 16.88 6.84 20.71
C THR A 9 15.62 6.09 20.29
N TYR A 10 15.25 5.02 21.00
CA TYR A 10 14.04 4.26 20.70
C TYR A 10 12.76 5.09 20.89
N MET A 11 12.72 5.93 21.92
CA MET A 11 11.59 6.82 22.16
C MET A 11 11.42 7.84 21.02
N VAL A 12 12.50 8.48 20.57
CA VAL A 12 12.45 9.43 19.45
C VAL A 12 12.01 8.71 18.16
N ALA A 13 12.58 7.54 17.87
CA ALA A 13 12.16 6.75 16.70
C ALA A 13 10.68 6.34 16.77
N GLY A 14 10.19 5.97 17.96
CA GLY A 14 8.78 5.65 18.18
C GLY A 14 7.85 6.84 17.89
N VAL A 15 8.19 8.03 18.40
CA VAL A 15 7.42 9.26 18.13
C VAL A 15 7.43 9.60 16.64
N LEU A 16 8.59 9.56 16.01
CA LEU A 16 8.74 9.84 14.57
C LEU A 16 7.96 8.84 13.70
N CYS A 17 7.94 7.57 14.09
CA CYS A 17 7.12 6.55 13.45
C CYS A 17 5.63 6.89 13.57
N PHE A 18 5.16 7.18 14.78
CA PHE A 18 3.76 7.52 15.04
C PHE A 18 3.31 8.75 14.26
N VAL A 19 4.15 9.81 14.24
CA VAL A 19 3.86 11.03 13.47
C VAL A 19 3.76 10.73 11.97
N LEU A 20 4.69 9.95 11.42
CA LEU A 20 4.69 9.61 10.00
C LEU A 20 3.44 8.79 9.61
N VAL A 21 3.11 7.76 10.39
CA VAL A 21 1.91 6.94 10.18
C VAL A 21 0.66 7.79 10.30
N GLY A 22 0.51 8.56 11.37
CA GLY A 22 -0.65 9.41 11.61
C GLY A 22 -0.85 10.45 10.52
N ALA A 23 0.22 11.15 10.11
CA ALA A 23 0.15 12.15 9.05
C ALA A 23 -0.25 11.53 7.71
N CYS A 24 0.32 10.36 7.36
CA CYS A 24 -0.03 9.66 6.13
C CYS A 24 -1.50 9.22 6.14
N LEU A 25 -1.98 8.60 7.22
CA LEU A 25 -3.39 8.20 7.35
C LEU A 25 -4.33 9.40 7.20
N VAL A 26 -4.04 10.51 7.89
CA VAL A 26 -4.85 11.74 7.82
C VAL A 26 -4.89 12.30 6.40
N ALA A 27 -3.75 12.34 5.70
CA ALA A 27 -3.67 12.84 4.34
C ALA A 27 -4.53 12.03 3.34
N TYR A 28 -4.70 10.73 3.60
CA TYR A 28 -5.46 9.82 2.72
C TYR A 28 -6.88 9.51 3.21
N ILE A 29 -7.39 10.16 4.27
CA ILE A 29 -8.79 10.01 4.70
C ILE A 29 -9.78 10.20 3.53
N PRO A 30 -9.64 11.21 2.64
CA PRO A 30 -10.59 11.36 1.53
C PRO A 30 -10.63 10.15 0.58
N ALA A 31 -9.49 9.49 0.37
CA ALA A 31 -9.41 8.30 -0.49
C ALA A 31 -10.12 7.09 0.13
N MET A 32 -10.18 6.98 1.46
CA MET A 32 -10.91 5.89 2.13
C MET A 32 -12.41 5.88 1.83
N TYR A 33 -12.98 7.06 1.49
CA TYR A 33 -14.40 7.22 1.17
C TYR A 33 -14.65 7.44 -0.32
N ALA A 34 -13.63 7.26 -1.16
CA ALA A 34 -13.79 7.31 -2.61
C ALA A 34 -14.46 6.03 -3.12
N GLY A 35 -15.01 6.11 -4.33
CA GLY A 35 -15.50 4.95 -5.07
C GLY A 35 -14.49 4.47 -6.11
N TYR A 36 -14.87 3.42 -6.83
CA TYR A 36 -14.12 2.92 -7.98
C TYR A 36 -13.98 3.97 -9.08
N ILE A 37 -12.79 4.07 -9.67
CA ILE A 37 -12.50 4.99 -10.78
C ILE A 37 -11.72 4.29 -11.89
N TRP A 38 -11.78 4.86 -13.10
CA TRP A 38 -11.03 4.41 -14.27
C TRP A 38 -11.21 2.90 -14.52
N ASP A 39 -10.14 2.12 -14.48
CA ASP A 39 -10.14 0.68 -14.81
C ASP A 39 -10.41 -0.23 -13.59
N ASP A 40 -10.79 0.33 -12.43
CA ASP A 40 -11.18 -0.46 -11.27
C ASP A 40 -12.34 -1.42 -11.56
N ASP A 41 -13.18 -1.09 -12.54
CA ASP A 41 -14.23 -1.97 -13.05
C ASP A 41 -13.64 -3.27 -13.62
N VAL A 42 -12.66 -3.17 -14.51
CA VAL A 42 -12.02 -4.31 -15.16
C VAL A 42 -11.16 -5.12 -14.18
N TYR A 43 -10.51 -4.46 -13.23
CA TYR A 43 -9.61 -5.13 -12.28
C TYR A 43 -10.30 -5.72 -11.06
N VAL A 44 -11.42 -5.13 -10.63
CA VAL A 44 -12.11 -5.50 -9.39
C VAL A 44 -13.55 -5.92 -9.62
N THR A 45 -14.43 -5.02 -10.08
CA THR A 45 -15.88 -5.28 -10.04
C THR A 45 -16.32 -6.36 -11.03
N ASP A 46 -15.74 -6.32 -12.24
CA ASP A 46 -16.11 -7.17 -13.37
C ASP A 46 -15.07 -8.27 -13.61
N ASN A 47 -14.18 -8.50 -12.62
CA ASN A 47 -13.08 -9.46 -12.74
C ASN A 47 -13.48 -10.87 -12.26
N PRO A 48 -13.71 -11.83 -13.17
CA PRO A 48 -14.10 -13.19 -12.78
C PRO A 48 -12.97 -13.95 -12.06
N LEU A 49 -11.71 -13.50 -12.16
CA LEU A 49 -10.58 -14.12 -11.46
C LEU A 49 -10.68 -13.96 -9.94
N LEU A 50 -11.46 -13.01 -9.44
CA LEU A 50 -11.59 -12.78 -7.99
C LEU A 50 -12.59 -13.74 -7.33
N SER A 51 -13.57 -14.25 -8.08
CA SER A 51 -14.63 -15.12 -7.53
C SER A 51 -14.58 -16.56 -8.05
N ALA A 52 -14.04 -16.81 -9.26
CA ALA A 52 -14.02 -18.15 -9.85
C ALA A 52 -13.27 -19.18 -8.96
N PRO A 53 -13.75 -20.43 -8.79
CA PRO A 53 -13.10 -21.41 -7.92
C PRO A 53 -11.64 -21.70 -8.28
N ASN A 54 -11.32 -21.72 -9.59
CA ASN A 54 -9.97 -21.89 -10.12
C ASN A 54 -9.22 -20.56 -10.36
N GLY A 55 -9.72 -19.45 -9.82
CA GLY A 55 -9.19 -18.10 -10.10
C GLY A 55 -7.73 -17.94 -9.73
N LEU A 56 -7.29 -18.41 -8.55
CA LEU A 56 -5.87 -18.38 -8.17
C LEU A 56 -4.98 -19.16 -9.14
N TRP A 57 -5.43 -20.32 -9.62
CA TRP A 57 -4.67 -21.08 -10.60
C TRP A 57 -4.57 -20.32 -11.93
N ARG A 58 -5.67 -19.73 -12.40
CA ARG A 58 -5.69 -18.91 -13.63
C ARG A 58 -4.75 -17.70 -13.51
N ILE A 59 -4.78 -17.00 -12.37
CA ILE A 59 -3.94 -15.83 -12.10
C ILE A 59 -2.44 -16.11 -12.28
N TRP A 60 -1.97 -17.30 -11.90
CA TRP A 60 -0.53 -17.62 -11.85
C TRP A 60 -0.02 -18.52 -12.96
N PHE A 61 -0.87 -19.40 -13.49
CA PHE A 61 -0.46 -20.46 -14.43
C PHE A 61 -1.07 -20.31 -15.82
N THR A 62 -1.73 -19.19 -16.10
CA THR A 62 -2.25 -18.86 -17.42
C THR A 62 -1.97 -17.40 -17.75
N THR A 63 -2.28 -16.97 -18.97
CA THR A 63 -2.22 -15.57 -19.40
C THR A 63 -3.58 -14.87 -19.33
N ASP A 64 -4.52 -15.43 -18.58
CA ASP A 64 -5.85 -14.88 -18.39
C ASP A 64 -5.77 -13.63 -17.51
N ALA A 65 -6.00 -12.47 -18.12
CA ALA A 65 -5.97 -11.18 -17.45
C ALA A 65 -7.05 -10.28 -18.08
N PRO A 66 -8.00 -9.75 -17.28
CA PRO A 66 -9.02 -8.83 -17.78
C PRO A 66 -8.45 -7.55 -18.42
N SER A 67 -7.29 -7.08 -17.95
CA SER A 67 -6.58 -5.94 -18.52
C SER A 67 -5.09 -6.27 -18.73
N GLN A 68 -4.22 -5.98 -17.75
CA GLN A 68 -2.80 -6.32 -17.82
C GLN A 68 -2.48 -7.49 -16.87
N TYR A 69 -1.44 -8.24 -17.17
CA TYR A 69 -1.05 -9.41 -16.38
C TYR A 69 -0.28 -9.00 -15.12
N PHE A 70 -0.99 -8.84 -14.00
CA PHE A 70 -0.41 -8.54 -12.68
C PHE A 70 -0.82 -9.59 -11.62
N PRO A 71 -0.15 -10.75 -11.56
CA PRO A 71 -0.58 -11.87 -10.72
C PRO A 71 -0.69 -11.54 -9.23
N MET A 72 0.26 -10.77 -8.71
CA MET A 72 0.24 -10.33 -7.31
C MET A 72 -0.94 -9.40 -7.01
N VAL A 73 -1.26 -8.47 -7.92
CA VAL A 73 -2.40 -7.54 -7.76
C VAL A 73 -3.72 -8.31 -7.74
N TYR A 74 -3.93 -9.21 -8.70
CA TYR A 74 -5.15 -10.03 -8.73
C TYR A 74 -5.23 -10.97 -7.54
N THR A 75 -4.09 -11.48 -7.06
CA THR A 75 -4.05 -12.29 -5.83
C THR A 75 -4.50 -11.48 -4.62
N THR A 76 -4.00 -10.25 -4.43
CA THR A 76 -4.45 -9.40 -3.30
C THR A 76 -5.92 -9.03 -3.43
N PHE A 77 -6.36 -8.62 -4.63
CA PHE A 77 -7.77 -8.29 -4.85
C PHE A 77 -8.71 -9.47 -4.66
N ARG A 78 -8.27 -10.70 -4.94
CA ARG A 78 -9.05 -11.90 -4.68
C ARG A 78 -9.25 -12.13 -3.18
N PHE A 79 -8.20 -11.96 -2.39
CA PHE A 79 -8.32 -12.05 -0.93
C PHE A 79 -9.17 -10.92 -0.37
N GLU A 80 -9.01 -9.69 -0.87
CA GLU A 80 -9.83 -8.54 -0.49
C GLU A 80 -11.30 -8.74 -0.87
N TYR A 81 -11.59 -9.27 -2.06
CA TYR A 81 -12.95 -9.61 -2.48
C TYR A 81 -13.60 -10.64 -1.56
N ALA A 82 -12.84 -11.63 -1.08
CA ALA A 82 -13.34 -12.61 -0.11
C ALA A 82 -13.62 -12.01 1.28
N LEU A 83 -12.95 -10.91 1.67
CA LEU A 83 -13.12 -10.25 2.96
C LEU A 83 -14.18 -9.16 2.95
N TRP A 84 -14.22 -8.36 1.88
CA TRP A 84 -14.99 -7.11 1.80
C TRP A 84 -16.02 -7.11 0.67
N GLY A 85 -16.03 -8.12 -0.21
CA GLY A 85 -16.87 -8.10 -1.42
C GLY A 85 -16.49 -6.95 -2.35
N LEU A 86 -17.47 -6.21 -2.86
CA LEU A 86 -17.26 -5.02 -3.70
C LEU A 86 -17.36 -3.71 -2.91
N GLU A 87 -17.09 -3.76 -1.60
CA GLU A 87 -17.03 -2.57 -0.77
C GLU A 87 -15.69 -1.84 -1.01
N PRO A 88 -15.66 -0.60 -1.55
CA PRO A 88 -14.42 0.08 -1.95
C PRO A 88 -13.49 0.45 -0.78
N PHE A 89 -14.03 0.74 0.41
CA PHE A 89 -13.23 1.16 1.55
C PHE A 89 -12.16 0.12 1.91
N GLY A 90 -12.47 -1.18 1.87
CA GLY A 90 -11.49 -2.25 2.12
C GLY A 90 -10.28 -2.21 1.18
N TYR A 91 -10.50 -1.89 -0.09
CA TYR A 91 -9.45 -1.80 -1.10
C TYR A 91 -8.59 -0.54 -0.95
N HIS A 92 -9.22 0.62 -0.71
CA HIS A 92 -8.51 1.87 -0.44
C HIS A 92 -7.69 1.77 0.86
N LEU A 93 -8.26 1.20 1.92
CA LEU A 93 -7.57 1.00 3.19
C LEU A 93 -6.30 0.16 3.00
N THR A 94 -6.38 -0.91 2.21
CA THR A 94 -5.22 -1.77 1.96
C THR A 94 -4.14 -1.04 1.15
N ASN A 95 -4.50 -0.24 0.14
CA ASN A 95 -3.52 0.62 -0.56
C ASN A 95 -2.80 1.58 0.40
N ILE A 96 -3.55 2.23 1.29
CA ILE A 96 -3.02 3.21 2.25
C ILE A 96 -2.09 2.51 3.25
N ILE A 97 -2.46 1.34 3.75
CA ILE A 97 -1.60 0.54 4.64
C ILE A 97 -0.30 0.16 3.93
N LEU A 98 -0.37 -0.32 2.68
CA LEU A 98 0.82 -0.66 1.89
C LEU A 98 1.73 0.57 1.68
N HIS A 99 1.15 1.75 1.41
CA HIS A 99 1.92 2.99 1.27
C HIS A 99 2.58 3.42 2.59
N VAL A 100 1.90 3.28 3.72
CA VAL A 100 2.49 3.51 5.05
C VAL A 100 3.66 2.55 5.28
N VAL A 101 3.50 1.26 4.99
CA VAL A 101 4.57 0.27 5.12
C VAL A 101 5.75 0.65 4.22
N ASN A 102 5.51 1.08 2.99
CA ASN A 102 6.55 1.53 2.07
C ASN A 102 7.29 2.77 2.58
N ALA A 103 6.60 3.75 3.16
CA ALA A 103 7.24 4.93 3.75
C ALA A 103 8.12 4.55 4.96
N LEU A 104 7.66 3.63 5.81
CA LEU A 104 8.45 3.11 6.93
C LEU A 104 9.66 2.30 6.45
N LEU A 105 9.48 1.48 5.41
CA LEU A 105 10.56 0.72 4.78
C LEU A 105 11.61 1.67 4.19
N LEU A 106 11.18 2.71 3.49
CA LEU A 106 12.06 3.73 2.95
C LEU A 106 12.85 4.43 4.05
N TRP A 107 12.18 4.86 5.12
CA TRP A 107 12.87 5.45 6.28
C TRP A 107 13.90 4.48 6.88
N TYR A 108 13.51 3.22 7.08
CA TYR A 108 14.41 2.19 7.58
C TYR A 108 15.64 2.04 6.69
N LEU A 109 15.46 1.85 5.38
CA LEU A 109 16.56 1.68 4.42
C LEU A 109 17.49 2.89 4.38
N LEU A 110 16.94 4.10 4.28
CA LEU A 110 17.74 5.34 4.28
C LEU A 110 18.52 5.51 5.59
N SER A 111 17.92 5.11 6.72
CA SER A 111 18.60 5.13 8.02
C SER A 111 19.74 4.11 8.09
N ARG A 112 19.54 2.91 7.54
CA ARG A 112 20.59 1.86 7.42
C ARG A 112 21.73 2.29 6.50
N LEU A 113 21.43 3.09 5.47
CA LEU A 113 22.40 3.69 4.57
C LEU A 113 23.02 4.99 5.11
N THR A 114 22.68 5.40 6.34
CA THR A 114 23.19 6.61 6.99
C THR A 114 22.92 7.90 6.20
N VAL A 115 21.83 7.93 5.42
CA VAL A 115 21.42 9.11 4.65
C VAL A 115 20.95 10.21 5.60
N PRO A 116 21.54 11.43 5.54
CA PRO A 116 21.07 12.55 6.33
C PRO A 116 19.61 12.87 6.03
N GLY A 117 18.80 13.07 7.06
CA GLY A 117 17.38 13.40 6.88
C GLY A 117 16.50 12.25 6.39
N ALA A 118 16.90 10.98 6.60
CA ALA A 118 16.15 9.79 6.21
C ALA A 118 14.65 9.85 6.56
N TRP A 119 14.30 10.33 7.75
CA TRP A 119 12.89 10.49 8.15
C TRP A 119 12.16 11.55 7.32
N LEU A 120 12.81 12.69 7.06
CA LEU A 120 12.22 13.76 6.25
C LEU A 120 12.01 13.29 4.80
N ALA A 121 12.95 12.55 4.23
CA ALA A 121 12.80 11.96 2.91
C ALA A 121 11.60 11.00 2.85
N ALA A 122 11.43 10.15 3.87
CA ALA A 122 10.27 9.27 3.98
C ALA A 122 8.95 10.02 4.21
N ALA A 123 8.95 11.11 4.98
CA ALA A 123 7.79 11.96 5.17
C ALA A 123 7.37 12.69 3.88
N ILE A 124 8.35 13.20 3.11
CA ILE A 124 8.11 13.74 1.78
C ILE A 124 7.51 12.66 0.89
N PHE A 125 8.12 11.48 0.80
CA PHE A 125 7.57 10.35 0.04
C PHE A 125 6.13 10.00 0.45
N ALA A 126 5.85 9.92 1.75
CA ALA A 126 4.52 9.57 2.26
C ALA A 126 3.44 10.61 1.88
N LEU A 127 3.80 11.90 1.89
CA LEU A 127 2.84 13.01 1.82
C LEU A 127 2.87 13.78 0.50
N HIS A 128 3.80 13.46 -0.42
CA HIS A 128 3.94 14.19 -1.66
C HIS A 128 2.75 13.90 -2.60
N PRO A 129 2.04 14.92 -3.14
CA PRO A 129 0.83 14.73 -3.95
C PRO A 129 1.02 13.88 -5.21
N VAL A 130 2.26 13.73 -5.70
CA VAL A 130 2.59 12.84 -6.82
C VAL A 130 2.19 11.38 -6.54
N HIS A 131 2.17 10.96 -5.27
CA HIS A 131 1.78 9.61 -4.89
C HIS A 131 0.27 9.44 -4.73
N THR A 132 -0.52 10.51 -4.79
CA THR A 132 -1.98 10.44 -4.63
C THR A 132 -2.60 9.47 -5.61
N GLU A 133 -2.21 9.51 -6.89
CA GLU A 133 -2.72 8.57 -7.88
C GLU A 133 -2.34 7.12 -7.55
N SER A 134 -1.10 6.88 -7.10
CA SER A 134 -0.62 5.52 -6.78
C SER A 134 -1.33 4.90 -5.57
N VAL A 135 -1.81 5.74 -4.64
CA VAL A 135 -2.42 5.28 -3.38
C VAL A 135 -3.94 5.30 -3.45
N ALA A 136 -4.54 6.36 -4.00
CA ALA A 136 -5.98 6.54 -4.00
C ALA A 136 -6.68 5.71 -5.08
N TRP A 137 -6.08 5.49 -6.24
CA TRP A 137 -6.65 4.62 -7.28
C TRP A 137 -6.42 3.15 -6.90
N ILE A 138 -7.50 2.39 -6.73
CA ILE A 138 -7.42 0.99 -6.24
C ILE A 138 -6.50 0.17 -7.13
N THR A 139 -6.68 0.24 -8.45
CA THR A 139 -5.90 -0.52 -9.43
C THR A 139 -4.42 -0.09 -9.54
N GLN A 140 -4.02 1.05 -8.97
CA GLN A 140 -2.60 1.34 -8.76
C GLN A 140 -1.97 0.55 -7.61
N ARG A 141 -2.68 -0.44 -7.07
CA ARG A 141 -2.12 -1.52 -6.24
C ARG A 141 -0.80 -2.06 -6.80
N LYS A 142 -0.65 -2.12 -8.12
CA LYS A 142 0.61 -2.48 -8.80
C LYS A 142 1.81 -1.64 -8.32
N ASN A 143 1.68 -0.33 -8.20
CA ASN A 143 2.76 0.56 -7.77
C ASN A 143 3.12 0.36 -6.30
N VAL A 144 2.12 0.29 -5.42
CA VAL A 144 2.37 0.15 -3.97
C VAL A 144 2.87 -1.26 -3.60
N LEU A 145 2.49 -2.30 -4.34
CA LEU A 145 3.07 -3.64 -4.16
C LEU A 145 4.50 -3.73 -4.70
N SER A 146 4.79 -3.11 -5.86
CA SER A 146 6.13 -3.15 -6.43
C SER A 146 7.18 -2.58 -5.49
N LEU A 147 6.93 -1.42 -4.88
CA LEU A 147 7.88 -0.82 -3.92
C LEU A 147 8.08 -1.68 -2.67
N LEU A 148 7.08 -2.44 -2.25
CA LEU A 148 7.20 -3.31 -1.07
C LEU A 148 8.09 -4.53 -1.36
N PHE A 149 8.06 -5.05 -2.58
CA PHE A 149 8.68 -6.32 -2.96
C PHE A 149 9.93 -6.21 -3.84
N TYR A 150 10.27 -5.02 -4.34
CA TYR A 150 11.41 -4.77 -5.24
C TYR A 150 12.22 -3.55 -4.80
#